data_AF-A0A945XR55-F1
#
_entry.id   AF-A0A945XR55-F1
#
_cell.length_a   1.000
_cell.length_b   1.000
_cell.length_c   1.000
_cell.angle_alpha   90.00
_cell.angle_beta   90.00
_cell.angle_gamma   90.00
#
_symmetry.space_group_name_H-M   'P 1'
#
loop_
_entity.id
_entity.type
_entity.pdbx_description
1 polymer ?
#
loop_
_entity_poly.entity_id
_entity_poly.type
_entity_poly.pdbx_seq_one_letter_code
_entity_poly.pdbx_strand_id
1 'polypeptide(L)'
;MPLNLARMTEKQTVLLHLAVLIALTLLAYLEVRHHYFVWDTIPFVLENPWIHELNANNLVSIFTEAHRANWHPVVLLSHALDFSVFGDDAGKHHLTNLAL
;
A
#
# COMPACT_ATOMS: atom_id res chain seq x y z
N MET A 1 -46.64 -17.36 1.41
CA MET A 1 -46.35 -15.91 1.42
C MET A 1 -45.05 -15.70 0.65
N PRO A 2 -45.07 -15.23 -0.61
CA PRO A 2 -43.82 -15.01 -1.33
C PRO A 2 -43.08 -13.85 -0.64
N LEU A 3 -41.80 -14.05 -0.33
CA LEU A 3 -40.94 -12.96 0.12
C LEU A 3 -40.93 -11.90 -0.99
N ASN A 4 -41.45 -10.71 -0.66
CA ASN A 4 -41.35 -9.54 -1.51
C ASN A 4 -39.90 -9.07 -1.49
N LEU A 5 -39.04 -9.74 -2.26
CA LEU A 5 -37.69 -9.27 -2.53
C LEU A 5 -37.82 -8.04 -3.41
N ALA A 6 -37.77 -6.87 -2.78
CA ALA A 6 -37.74 -5.60 -3.50
C ALA A 6 -36.64 -5.69 -4.58
N ARG A 7 -37.03 -5.53 -5.84
CA ARG A 7 -36.09 -5.60 -6.97
C ARG A 7 -35.11 -4.44 -6.82
N MET A 8 -33.82 -4.78 -6.73
CA MET A 8 -32.76 -3.77 -6.72
C MET A 8 -32.80 -2.97 -8.03
N THR A 9 -32.53 -1.68 -7.93
CA THR A 9 -32.28 -0.83 -9.10
C THR A 9 -30.98 -1.24 -9.79
N GLU A 10 -30.80 -0.82 -11.03
CA GLU A 10 -29.55 -1.06 -11.78
C GLU A 10 -28.34 -0.48 -11.03
N LYS A 11 -28.45 0.77 -10.52
CA LYS A 11 -27.41 1.40 -9.70
C LYS A 11 -27.06 0.56 -8.46
N GLN A 12 -28.05 0.07 -7.73
CA GLN A 12 -27.83 -0.79 -6.56
C GLN A 12 -27.16 -2.11 -6.95
N THR A 13 -27.54 -2.68 -8.08
CA THR A 13 -26.93 -3.91 -8.61
C THR A 13 -25.47 -3.68 -8.95
N VAL A 14 -25.14 -2.59 -9.66
CA VAL A 14 -23.74 -2.23 -9.99
C VAL A 14 -22.92 -2.02 -8.72
N LEU A 15 -23.43 -1.29 -7.73
CA LEU A 15 -22.73 -1.07 -6.46
C LEU A 15 -22.48 -2.38 -5.71
N LEU A 16 -23.43 -3.32 -5.72
CA LEU A 16 -23.24 -4.64 -5.13
C LEU A 16 -22.12 -5.43 -5.84
N HIS A 17 -22.12 -5.43 -7.18
CA HIS A 17 -21.05 -6.09 -7.94
C HIS A 17 -19.69 -5.48 -7.65
N LEU A 18 -19.58 -4.15 -7.61
CA LEU A 18 -18.33 -3.46 -7.25
C LEU A 18 -17.87 -3.82 -5.84
N ALA A 19 -18.78 -3.82 -4.86
CA ALA A 19 -18.45 -4.18 -3.48
C ALA A 19 -17.96 -5.64 -3.38
N VAL A 20 -18.62 -6.58 -4.07
CA VAL A 20 -18.20 -7.98 -4.13
C VAL A 20 -16.83 -8.11 -4.78
N LEU A 21 -16.58 -7.42 -5.90
CA LEU A 21 -15.28 -7.45 -6.56
C LEU A 21 -14.17 -6.90 -5.67
N ILE A 22 -14.39 -5.76 -5.00
CA ILE A 22 -13.43 -5.20 -4.05
C ILE A 22 -13.16 -6.18 -2.91
N ALA A 23 -14.21 -6.76 -2.31
CA ALA A 23 -14.07 -7.71 -1.21
C ALA A 23 -13.28 -8.96 -1.63
N LEU A 24 -13.57 -9.52 -2.81
CA LEU A 24 -12.85 -10.68 -3.33
C LEU A 24 -11.38 -10.36 -3.61
N THR A 25 -11.07 -9.18 -4.16
CA THR A 25 -9.68 -8.73 -4.37
C THR A 25 -8.95 -8.60 -3.04
N LEU A 26 -9.55 -7.92 -2.05
CA LEU A 26 -8.94 -7.76 -0.73
C LEU A 26 -8.69 -9.11 -0.05
N LEU A 27 -9.66 -10.04 -0.11
CA LEU A 27 -9.51 -11.38 0.45
C LEU A 27 -8.43 -12.20 -0.26
N ALA A 28 -8.36 -12.12 -1.59
CA ALA A 28 -7.38 -12.87 -2.38
C ALA A 28 -5.93 -12.45 -2.07
N TYR A 29 -5.70 -11.17 -1.76
CA TYR A 29 -4.38 -10.63 -1.48
C TYR A 29 -4.11 -10.41 0.01
N LEU A 30 -5.04 -10.72 0.92
CA LEU A 30 -4.89 -10.44 2.36
C LEU A 30 -3.65 -11.09 2.99
N GLU A 31 -3.20 -12.22 2.44
CA GLU A 31 -2.02 -12.95 2.92
C GLU A 31 -0.71 -12.15 2.81
N VAL A 32 -0.65 -11.09 2.00
CA VAL A 32 0.56 -10.22 1.90
C VAL A 32 0.96 -9.59 3.24
N ARG A 33 0.03 -9.49 4.20
CA ARG A 33 0.30 -8.99 5.55
C ARG A 33 1.26 -9.88 6.37
N HIS A 34 1.51 -11.11 5.91
CA HIS A 34 2.43 -12.05 6.55
C HIS A 34 3.74 -12.22 5.77
N HIS A 35 3.91 -11.50 4.66
CA HIS A 35 5.13 -11.54 3.85
C HIS A 35 6.17 -10.54 4.36
N TYR A 36 7.44 -10.85 4.06
CA TYR A 36 8.59 -10.03 4.42
C TYR A 36 9.07 -9.20 3.22
N PHE A 37 9.88 -8.18 3.48
CA PHE A 37 10.64 -7.53 2.42
C PHE A 37 11.55 -8.54 1.71
N VAL A 38 11.58 -8.46 0.38
CA VAL A 38 12.41 -9.31 -0.46
C VAL A 38 13.52 -8.51 -1.15
N TRP A 39 14.34 -9.20 -1.94
CA TRP A 39 15.61 -8.72 -2.48
C TRP A 39 15.57 -7.35 -3.19
N ASP A 40 14.45 -7.00 -3.83
CA ASP A 40 14.28 -5.75 -4.56
C ASP A 40 13.82 -4.59 -3.68
N THR A 41 13.18 -4.87 -2.54
CA THR A 41 12.60 -3.85 -1.64
C THR A 41 13.58 -3.47 -0.53
N ILE A 42 14.39 -4.43 -0.06
CA ILE A 42 15.41 -4.23 0.98
C ILE A 42 16.29 -3.00 0.70
N PRO A 43 16.85 -2.82 -0.51
CA PRO A 43 17.71 -1.68 -0.80
C PRO A 43 17.03 -0.31 -0.68
N PHE A 44 15.72 -0.25 -0.94
CA PHE A 44 14.98 1.00 -0.99
C PHE A 44 14.30 1.34 0.33
N VAL A 45 14.04 0.36 1.20
CA VAL A 45 13.35 0.56 2.49
C VAL A 45 14.29 0.37 3.67
N LEU A 46 14.92 -0.80 3.78
CA LEU A 46 15.73 -1.14 4.96
C LEU A 46 17.13 -0.54 4.90
N GLU A 47 17.73 -0.45 3.72
CA GLU A 47 19.09 0.07 3.55
C GLU A 47 19.14 1.56 3.18
N ASN A 48 17.99 2.17 2.89
CA ASN A 48 17.93 3.57 2.48
C ASN A 48 17.84 4.47 3.73
N PRO A 49 18.90 5.25 4.04
CA PRO A 49 18.94 6.07 5.25
C PRO A 49 17.89 7.18 5.26
N TRP A 50 17.35 7.55 4.09
CA TRP A 50 16.34 8.61 4.00
C TRP A 50 14.95 8.16 4.46
N ILE A 51 14.71 6.84 4.56
CA ILE A 51 13.39 6.27 4.87
C ILE A 51 13.12 6.21 6.36
N HIS A 52 14.16 6.02 7.18
CA HIS A 52 13.98 5.68 8.60
C HIS A 52 13.60 6.88 9.47
N GLU A 53 13.76 8.09 8.96
CA GLU A 53 13.39 9.31 9.67
C GLU A 53 12.84 10.38 8.71
N LEU A 54 11.67 10.91 9.03
CA LEU A 54 11.08 12.05 8.35
C LEU A 54 11.66 13.34 8.91
N ASN A 55 12.75 13.82 8.30
CA ASN A 55 13.36 15.12 8.59
C ASN A 55 13.62 15.90 7.30
N ALA A 56 13.90 17.20 7.44
CA ALA A 56 14.08 18.09 6.28
C ALA A 56 15.23 17.67 5.35
N ASN A 57 16.34 17.15 5.91
CA ASN A 57 17.50 16.73 5.12
C ASN A 57 17.17 15.50 4.28
N ASN A 58 16.52 14.49 4.88
CA ASN A 58 16.10 13.28 4.18
C ASN A 58 15.06 13.58 3.10
N LEU A 59 14.14 14.51 3.37
CA LEU A 59 13.19 14.97 2.35
C LEU A 59 13.90 15.64 1.17
N VAL A 60 14.89 16.49 1.41
CA VAL A 60 15.69 17.07 0.32
C VAL A 60 16.32 15.95 -0.52
N SER A 61 17.02 15.01 0.10
CA SER A 61 17.65 13.90 -0.63
C SER A 61 16.64 13.04 -1.41
N ILE A 62 15.48 12.70 -0.83
CA ILE A 62 14.40 11.97 -1.52
C ILE A 62 14.00 12.68 -2.83
N PHE A 63 13.92 14.01 -2.82
CA PHE A 63 13.46 14.79 -3.97
C PHE A 63 14.57 15.20 -4.94
N THR A 64 15.85 15.15 -4.55
CA THR A 64 16.95 15.64 -5.39
C THR A 64 18.00 14.60 -5.78
N GLU A 65 18.08 13.46 -5.10
CA GLU A 65 19.13 12.47 -5.28
C GLU A 65 18.59 11.13 -5.81
N ALA A 66 19.36 10.43 -6.63
CA ALA A 66 19.05 9.08 -7.06
C ALA A 66 19.60 8.06 -6.07
N HIS A 67 18.77 7.11 -5.62
CA HIS A 67 19.19 5.98 -4.78
C HIS A 67 19.24 4.71 -5.63
N ARG A 68 20.32 3.92 -5.51
CA ARG A 68 20.54 2.71 -6.32
C ARG A 68 20.32 2.96 -7.83
N ALA A 69 20.92 4.06 -8.35
CA ALA A 69 20.81 4.50 -9.74
C ALA A 69 19.39 4.83 -10.25
N ASN A 70 18.42 5.00 -9.35
CA ASN A 70 17.03 5.30 -9.68
C ASN A 70 16.54 6.54 -8.92
N TRP A 71 15.76 7.40 -9.59
CA TRP A 71 15.10 8.55 -8.96
C TRP A 71 13.59 8.33 -8.94
N HIS A 72 13.06 7.98 -7.77
CA HIS A 72 11.64 7.70 -7.54
C HIS A 72 11.13 8.42 -6.28
N PRO A 73 11.07 9.77 -6.27
CA PRO A 73 10.84 10.55 -5.06
C PRO A 73 9.50 10.23 -4.37
N VAL A 74 8.44 10.00 -5.14
CA VAL A 74 7.11 9.68 -4.59
C VAL A 74 7.08 8.29 -3.94
N VAL A 75 7.78 7.31 -4.54
CA VAL A 75 7.89 5.95 -3.98
C VAL A 75 8.68 5.98 -2.67
N LEU A 76 9.81 6.69 -2.65
CA LEU A 76 10.62 6.83 -1.45
C LEU A 76 9.88 7.61 -0.34
N LEU A 77 9.13 8.65 -0.69
CA LEU A 77 8.30 9.36 0.28
C LEU A 77 7.20 8.46 0.86
N SER A 78 6.55 7.63 0.02
CA SER A 78 5.55 6.66 0.50
C SER A 78 6.17 5.69 1.50
N HIS A 79 7.34 5.14 1.20
CA HIS A 79 8.05 4.25 2.12
C HIS A 79 8.47 4.95 3.42
N ALA A 80 8.90 6.21 3.37
CA ALA A 80 9.27 6.98 4.55
C ALA A 80 8.04 7.26 5.44
N LEU A 81 6.88 7.52 4.84
CA LEU A 81 5.62 7.66 5.56
C LEU A 81 5.19 6.33 6.20
N ASP A 82 5.19 5.23 5.45
CA ASP A 82 4.88 3.90 5.99
C ASP A 82 5.84 3.52 7.13
N PHE A 83 7.15 3.78 6.97
CA PHE A 83 8.14 3.51 8.01
C PHE A 83 7.91 4.35 9.26
N SER A 84 7.50 5.61 9.12
CA SER A 84 7.20 6.48 10.27
C SER A 84 6.02 5.99 11.12
N VAL A 85 5.08 5.24 10.53
CA VAL A 85 3.89 4.71 11.20
C VAL A 85 4.10 3.27 11.67
N PHE A 86 4.78 2.45 10.86
CA PHE A 86 4.84 1.00 11.04
C PHE A 86 6.23 0.47 11.39
N GLY A 87 7.27 1.28 11.31
CA GLY A 87 8.66 0.83 11.44
C GLY A 87 9.04 -0.12 10.30
N ASP A 88 9.75 -1.19 10.61
CA ASP A 88 10.21 -2.22 9.67
C ASP A 88 9.22 -3.39 9.49
N ASP A 89 7.98 -3.25 9.95
CA ASP A 89 6.93 -4.26 9.79
C ASP A 89 6.47 -4.35 8.32
N ALA A 90 7.13 -5.21 7.55
CA ALA A 90 6.86 -5.43 6.13
C ALA A 90 5.39 -5.76 5.85
N GLY A 91 4.75 -6.52 6.73
CA GLY A 91 3.35 -6.90 6.60
C GLY A 91 2.42 -5.69 6.59
N LYS A 92 2.66 -4.71 7.49
CA LYS A 92 1.90 -3.46 7.52
C LYS A 92 2.17 -2.57 6.30
N HIS A 93 3.39 -2.52 5.80
CA HIS A 93 3.71 -1.80 4.55
C HIS A 93 2.98 -2.42 3.36
N HIS A 94 2.90 -3.76 3.28
CA HIS A 94 2.14 -4.44 2.24
C HIS A 94 0.62 -4.20 2.34
N LEU A 95 0.09 -3.99 3.55
CA LEU A 95 -1.32 -3.60 3.73
C LEU A 95 -1.61 -2.21 3.16
N THR A 96 -0.67 -1.26 3.21
CA THR A 96 -0.80 0.04 2.51
C THR A 96 -0.98 -0.19 1.01
N ASN A 97 -0.14 -1.03 0.39
CA ASN A 97 -0.24 -1.36 -1.03
C ASN A 97 -1.54 -2.11 -1.40
N LEU A 98 -2.09 -2.92 -0.48
CA LEU A 98 -3.35 -3.62 -0.71
C LEU A 98 -4.57 -2.68 -0.64
N ALA A 99 -4.47 -1.59 0.13
CA ALA A 99 -5.56 -0.64 0.32
C ALA A 99 -5.68 0.42 -0.78
N LEU A 100 -4.59 0.67 -1.51
CA LEU A 100 -4.50 1.63 -2.62
C LEU A 100 -4.93 1.00 -3.96
#